data_AF-A0A0M4EJ60-F1
#
_entry.id   AF-A0A0M4EJ60-F1
#
_cell.length_a   1.000
_cell.length_b   1.000
_cell.length_c   1.000
_cell.angle_alpha   90.00
_cell.angle_beta   90.00
_cell.angle_gamma   90.00
#
_symmetry.space_group_name_H-M   'P 1'
#
loop_
_entity.id
_entity.type
_entity.pdbx_description
1 polymer ?
#
loop_
_entity_poly.entity_id
_entity_poly.type
_entity_poly.pdbx_seq_one_letter_code
_entity_poly.pdbx_strand_id
1 'polypeptide(L)'
;MMVSESLGDLVSQYFAKGIVLVIADLLSLITVSSCLVIKVPQINTIRESKSTKGISVLGLCLELFSYTVMISYNYTSGYDFLSYMEYPVLLLQEYVLIYYVFKYQGLLGKRAQIFAIFYVAIATLIYLKIFPIMILTFLVPFCTPIGATSKVLQLVAILRSKDASSVSRTTWALSAFTNMTRIYTVYVQSHDWMLLSNFLISTFLSSSVFAAACVYKKKVKKA
;
A
#
# COMPACT_ATOMS: atom_id res chain seq x y z
N MET A 1 17.01 -6.26 -37.77
CA MET A 1 16.55 -7.67 -37.76
C MET A 1 16.36 -8.04 -36.30
N MET A 2 15.14 -7.86 -35.76
CA MET A 2 14.82 -8.28 -34.39
C MET A 2 14.60 -9.78 -34.44
N VAL A 3 15.52 -10.55 -33.83
CA VAL A 3 15.32 -11.98 -33.60
C VAL A 3 14.08 -12.09 -32.71
N SER A 4 13.05 -12.77 -33.21
CA SER A 4 11.92 -13.21 -32.39
C SER A 4 12.47 -14.21 -31.37
N GLU A 5 12.88 -13.72 -30.20
CA GLU A 5 13.24 -14.58 -29.07
C GLU A 5 12.07 -15.55 -28.83
N SER A 6 12.37 -16.85 -28.85
CA SER A 6 11.35 -17.83 -28.54
C SER A 6 10.97 -17.68 -27.06
N LEU A 7 9.72 -17.97 -26.71
CA LEU A 7 9.28 -17.96 -25.31
C LEU A 7 10.21 -18.81 -24.42
N GLY A 8 10.77 -19.89 -24.96
CA GLY A 8 11.73 -20.75 -24.27
C GLY A 8 13.04 -20.04 -23.95
N ASP A 9 13.57 -19.24 -24.87
CA ASP A 9 14.81 -18.48 -24.67
C ASP A 9 14.62 -17.40 -23.61
N LEU A 10 13.49 -16.71 -23.65
CA LEU A 10 13.09 -15.67 -22.69
C LEU A 10 12.93 -16.25 -21.28
N VAL A 11 12.30 -17.41 -21.17
CA VAL A 11 12.12 -18.14 -19.89
C VAL A 11 13.48 -18.62 -19.35
N SER A 12 14.33 -19.19 -20.20
CA SER A 12 15.66 -19.67 -19.80
C SER A 12 16.55 -18.52 -19.32
N GLN A 13 16.56 -17.41 -20.05
CA GLN A 13 17.30 -16.19 -19.67
C GLN A 13 16.77 -15.57 -18.37
N TYR A 14 15.47 -15.67 -18.13
CA TYR A 14 14.87 -15.18 -16.89
C TYR A 14 15.27 -16.04 -15.67
N PHE A 15 15.26 -17.36 -15.79
CA PHE A 15 15.75 -18.25 -14.73
C PHE A 15 17.26 -18.11 -14.46
N ALA A 16 18.03 -17.69 -15.48
CA ALA A 16 19.45 -17.40 -15.34
C ALA A 16 19.76 -16.20 -14.43
N LYS A 17 18.77 -15.34 -14.11
CA LYS A 17 18.92 -14.25 -13.12
C LYS A 17 19.12 -14.73 -11.69
N GLY A 18 18.92 -16.02 -11.43
CA GLY A 18 19.09 -16.65 -10.12
C GLY A 18 17.76 -16.85 -9.40
N ILE A 19 17.62 -18.01 -8.76
CA ILE A 19 16.35 -18.45 -8.13
C ILE A 19 15.82 -17.47 -7.07
N VAL A 20 16.72 -16.78 -6.36
CA VAL A 20 16.38 -15.79 -5.33
C VAL A 20 15.63 -14.60 -5.95
N LEU A 21 16.10 -14.07 -7.08
CA LEU A 21 15.45 -12.94 -7.75
C LEU A 21 14.13 -13.35 -8.40
N VAL A 22 14.07 -14.56 -8.99
CA VAL A 22 12.84 -15.11 -9.55
C VAL A 22 11.75 -15.23 -8.48
N ILE A 23 12.10 -15.72 -7.28
CA ILE A 23 11.17 -15.79 -6.15
C ILE A 23 10.72 -14.38 -5.74
N ALA A 24 11.62 -13.41 -5.69
CA ALA A 24 11.29 -12.03 -5.34
C ALA A 24 10.30 -11.41 -6.34
N ASP A 25 10.50 -11.61 -7.64
CA ASP A 25 9.61 -11.10 -8.68
C ASP A 25 8.23 -11.75 -8.63
N LEU A 26 8.16 -13.08 -8.44
CA LEU A 26 6.88 -13.80 -8.27
C LEU A 26 6.11 -13.29 -7.05
N LEU A 27 6.81 -13.05 -5.94
CA LEU A 27 6.26 -12.51 -4.72
C LEU A 27 5.74 -11.06 -4.89
N SER A 28 6.48 -10.23 -5.63
CA SER A 28 6.03 -8.90 -6.01
C SER A 28 4.77 -8.96 -6.88
N LEU A 29 4.70 -9.88 -7.85
CA LEU A 29 3.50 -10.08 -8.69
C LEU A 29 2.27 -10.48 -7.87
N ILE A 30 2.43 -11.40 -6.90
CA ILE A 30 1.35 -11.80 -5.98
C ILE A 30 0.88 -10.59 -5.17
N THR A 31 1.81 -9.78 -4.68
CA THR A 31 1.49 -8.58 -3.91
C THR A 31 0.74 -7.56 -4.75
N VAL A 32 1.24 -7.23 -5.94
CA VAL A 32 0.60 -6.29 -6.87
C VAL A 32 -0.81 -6.78 -7.24
N SER A 33 -0.96 -8.07 -7.53
CA SER A 33 -2.25 -8.67 -7.86
C SER A 33 -3.26 -8.54 -6.72
N SER A 34 -2.81 -8.72 -5.48
CA SER A 34 -3.65 -8.54 -4.29
C SER A 34 -4.08 -7.08 -4.11
N CYS A 35 -3.19 -6.13 -4.44
CA CYS A 35 -3.48 -4.70 -4.36
C CYS A 35 -4.48 -4.22 -5.42
N LEU A 36 -4.65 -4.91 -6.56
CA LEU A 36 -5.56 -4.48 -7.64
C LEU A 36 -7.02 -4.33 -7.22
N VAL A 37 -7.47 -5.10 -6.24
CA VAL A 37 -8.89 -5.18 -5.86
C VAL A 37 -9.16 -4.68 -4.44
N ILE A 38 -8.13 -4.25 -3.71
CA ILE A 38 -8.24 -4.07 -2.25
C ILE A 38 -9.20 -2.94 -1.85
N LYS A 39 -9.28 -1.85 -2.62
CA LYS A 39 -10.17 -0.71 -2.34
C LYS A 39 -11.50 -0.80 -3.07
N VAL A 40 -11.66 -1.73 -4.01
CA VAL A 40 -12.89 -1.91 -4.81
C VAL A 40 -14.13 -2.15 -3.93
N PRO A 41 -14.12 -3.01 -2.91
CA PRO A 41 -15.29 -3.20 -2.04
C PRO A 41 -15.71 -1.91 -1.32
N GLN A 42 -14.73 -1.12 -0.85
CA GLN A 42 -14.98 0.16 -0.18
C GLN A 42 -15.60 1.18 -1.15
N ILE A 43 -15.07 1.28 -2.37
CA ILE A 43 -15.60 2.15 -3.42
C ILE A 43 -17.06 1.78 -3.73
N ASN A 44 -17.36 0.50 -3.94
CA ASN A 44 -18.72 0.04 -4.24
C ASN A 44 -19.69 0.33 -3.09
N THR A 45 -19.27 0.10 -1.85
CA THR A 45 -20.07 0.41 -0.65
C THR A 45 -20.48 1.88 -0.60
N ILE A 46 -19.56 2.80 -0.89
CA ILE A 46 -19.83 4.25 -0.90
C ILE A 46 -20.74 4.63 -2.08
N ARG A 47 -20.55 4.00 -3.25
CA ARG A 47 -21.38 4.26 -4.43
C ARG A 47 -22.83 3.84 -4.21
N GLU A 48 -23.05 2.66 -3.64
CA GLU A 48 -24.37 2.10 -3.37
C GLU A 48 -25.08 2.84 -2.24
N SER A 49 -24.39 3.06 -1.12
CA SER A 49 -24.98 3.73 0.05
C SER A 49 -25.11 5.25 -0.13
N LYS A 50 -24.36 5.85 -1.07
CA LYS A 50 -24.19 7.31 -1.22
C LYS A 50 -23.83 8.01 0.10
N SER A 51 -23.20 7.28 1.01
CA SER A 51 -22.87 7.73 2.36
C SER A 51 -21.39 7.51 2.61
N THR A 52 -20.78 8.47 3.30
CA THR A 52 -19.36 8.44 3.69
C THR A 52 -19.20 8.38 5.21
N LYS A 53 -20.26 8.01 5.92
CA LYS A 53 -20.26 7.93 7.39
C LYS A 53 -19.17 6.95 7.86
N GLY A 54 -18.30 7.42 8.74
CA GLY A 54 -17.18 6.64 9.28
C GLY A 54 -15.90 6.69 8.43
N ILE A 55 -15.89 7.41 7.30
CA ILE A 55 -14.69 7.59 6.47
C ILE A 55 -14.01 8.91 6.80
N SER A 56 -12.73 8.85 7.18
CA SER A 56 -11.91 10.02 7.49
C SER A 56 -11.25 10.58 6.22
N VAL A 57 -11.62 11.80 5.83
CA VAL A 57 -10.96 12.53 4.72
C VAL A 57 -9.46 12.71 4.98
N LEU A 58 -9.08 13.04 6.22
CA LEU A 58 -7.68 13.17 6.59
C LEU A 58 -6.94 11.84 6.42
N GLY A 59 -7.57 10.72 6.78
CA GLY A 59 -7.01 9.39 6.58
C GLY A 59 -6.71 9.10 5.10
N LEU A 60 -7.66 9.38 4.21
CA LEU A 60 -7.48 9.22 2.77
C LEU A 60 -6.34 10.12 2.23
N CYS A 61 -6.28 11.38 2.67
CA CYS A 61 -5.19 12.27 2.28
C CYS A 61 -3.81 11.78 2.77
N LEU A 62 -3.74 11.20 3.97
CA LEU A 62 -2.50 10.62 4.51
C LEU A 62 -2.08 9.33 3.77
N GLU A 63 -3.04 8.50 3.36
CA GLU A 63 -2.79 7.34 2.50
C GLU A 63 -2.28 7.77 1.13
N LEU A 64 -2.97 8.73 0.49
CA LEU A 64 -2.55 9.34 -0.77
C LEU A 64 -1.12 9.87 -0.67
N PHE A 65 -0.82 10.65 0.37
CA PHE A 65 0.52 11.19 0.63
C PHE A 65 1.56 10.07 0.73
N SER A 66 1.28 9.03 1.53
CA SER A 66 2.23 7.93 1.76
C SER A 66 2.52 7.15 0.47
N TYR A 67 1.48 6.82 -0.30
CA TYR A 67 1.67 6.13 -1.57
C TYR A 67 2.44 6.99 -2.58
N THR A 68 2.17 8.30 -2.60
CA THR A 68 2.88 9.25 -3.46
C THR A 68 4.36 9.35 -3.10
N VAL A 69 4.70 9.46 -1.82
CA VAL A 69 6.10 9.50 -1.36
C VAL A 69 6.81 8.20 -1.71
N MET A 70 6.16 7.05 -1.48
CA MET A 70 6.74 5.74 -1.76
C MET A 70 7.02 5.52 -3.25
N ILE A 71 6.05 5.76 -4.13
CA ILE A 71 6.29 5.64 -5.59
C ILE A 71 7.37 6.62 -6.05
N SER A 72 7.33 7.86 -5.56
CA SER A 72 8.26 8.92 -5.95
C SER A 72 9.69 8.58 -5.54
N TYR A 73 9.87 8.10 -4.32
CA TYR A 73 11.18 7.70 -3.80
C TYR A 73 11.73 6.51 -4.60
N ASN A 74 10.95 5.44 -4.76
CA ASN A 74 11.41 4.26 -5.50
C ASN A 74 11.76 4.58 -6.97
N TYR A 75 10.94 5.40 -7.64
CA TYR A 75 11.20 5.85 -9.01
C TYR A 75 12.45 6.73 -9.11
N THR A 76 12.63 7.67 -8.18
CA THR A 76 13.77 8.60 -8.20
C THR A 76 15.08 7.90 -7.83
N SER A 77 15.04 6.92 -6.93
CA SER A 77 16.16 6.04 -6.57
C SER A 77 16.54 5.04 -7.66
N GLY A 78 15.74 4.92 -8.73
CA GLY A 78 16.05 4.07 -9.88
C GLY A 78 15.84 2.58 -9.63
N TYR A 79 14.96 2.21 -8.70
CA TYR A 79 14.63 0.81 -8.44
C TYR A 79 13.77 0.19 -9.55
N ASP A 80 13.80 -1.13 -9.65
CA ASP A 80 13.05 -1.88 -10.66
C ASP A 80 11.54 -1.63 -10.51
N PHE A 81 10.86 -1.41 -11.63
CA PHE A 81 9.43 -1.05 -11.63
C PHE A 81 8.56 -2.03 -10.84
N LEU A 82 8.83 -3.33 -10.95
CA LEU A 82 8.07 -4.38 -10.25
C LEU A 82 8.21 -4.30 -8.73
N SER A 83 9.31 -3.75 -8.21
CA SER A 83 9.59 -3.64 -6.76
C SER A 83 8.69 -2.65 -6.04
N TYR A 84 7.98 -1.77 -6.75
CA TYR A 84 7.10 -0.75 -6.17
C TYR A 84 5.77 -0.56 -6.93
N MET A 85 5.46 -1.45 -7.89
CA MET A 85 4.28 -1.36 -8.76
C MET A 85 2.94 -1.37 -7.99
N GLU A 86 2.93 -1.86 -6.76
CA GLU A 86 1.75 -1.81 -5.88
C GLU A 86 1.30 -0.36 -5.60
N TYR A 87 2.22 0.60 -5.48
CA TYR A 87 1.88 1.98 -5.16
C TYR A 87 1.10 2.68 -6.28
N PRO A 88 1.50 2.61 -7.57
CA PRO A 88 0.67 3.09 -8.67
C PRO A 88 -0.74 2.46 -8.69
N VAL A 89 -0.83 1.14 -8.48
CA VAL A 89 -2.10 0.41 -8.45
C VAL A 89 -3.01 0.89 -7.31
N LEU A 90 -2.43 1.12 -6.13
CA LEU A 90 -3.14 1.65 -4.97
C LEU A 90 -3.56 3.10 -5.18
N LEU A 91 -2.69 3.95 -5.74
CA LEU A 91 -2.98 5.35 -6.04
C LEU A 91 -4.17 5.51 -6.97
N LEU A 92 -4.27 4.70 -8.03
CA LEU A 92 -5.40 4.75 -8.96
C LEU A 92 -6.73 4.51 -8.25
N GLN A 93 -6.80 3.49 -7.40
CA GLN A 93 -8.01 3.22 -6.61
C GLN A 93 -8.24 4.29 -5.55
N GLU A 94 -7.18 4.86 -4.97
CA GLU A 94 -7.26 5.92 -3.98
C GLU A 94 -7.83 7.22 -4.56
N TYR A 95 -7.45 7.61 -5.78
CA TYR A 95 -8.05 8.74 -6.46
C TYR A 95 -9.55 8.57 -6.67
N VAL A 96 -9.98 7.38 -7.09
CA VAL A 96 -11.40 7.05 -7.29
C VAL A 96 -12.15 7.12 -5.96
N LEU A 97 -11.57 6.59 -4.89
CA LEU A 97 -12.13 6.61 -3.55
C LEU A 97 -12.27 8.06 -3.02
N ILE A 98 -11.20 8.86 -3.09
CA ILE A 98 -11.21 10.27 -2.70
C ILE A 98 -12.26 11.05 -3.49
N TYR A 99 -12.37 10.83 -4.79
CA TYR A 99 -13.38 11.48 -5.62
C TYR A 99 -14.80 11.22 -5.12
N TYR A 100 -15.17 9.94 -4.88
CA TYR A 100 -16.51 9.61 -4.38
C TYR A 100 -16.76 10.18 -2.98
N VAL A 101 -15.75 10.14 -2.11
CA VAL A 101 -15.88 10.69 -0.75
C VAL A 101 -16.09 12.20 -0.81
N PHE A 102 -15.31 12.92 -1.61
CA PHE A 102 -15.44 14.36 -1.77
C PHE A 102 -16.77 14.72 -2.41
N LYS A 103 -17.23 13.93 -3.39
CA LYS A 103 -18.54 14.12 -4.03
C LYS A 103 -19.68 14.07 -3.01
N TYR A 104 -19.73 13.03 -2.18
CA TYR A 104 -20.82 12.84 -1.24
C TYR A 104 -20.70 13.69 0.04
N GLN A 105 -19.52 14.22 0.35
CA GLN A 105 -19.35 15.23 1.41
C GLN A 105 -19.47 16.69 0.92
N GLY A 106 -19.73 16.91 -0.37
CA GLY A 106 -19.84 18.26 -0.93
C GLY A 106 -18.51 19.03 -0.95
N LEU A 107 -17.37 18.33 -0.96
CA LEU A 107 -16.02 18.90 -0.91
C LEU A 107 -15.41 19.19 -2.29
N LEU A 108 -16.10 18.85 -3.38
CA LEU A 108 -15.68 19.11 -4.77
C LEU A 108 -15.78 20.59 -5.18
N GLY A 109 -15.27 21.49 -4.35
CA GLY A 109 -15.21 22.93 -4.62
C GLY A 109 -13.87 23.39 -5.20
N LYS A 110 -13.73 24.71 -5.36
CA LYS A 110 -12.49 25.37 -5.83
C LYS A 110 -11.24 24.94 -5.05
N ARG A 111 -11.37 24.74 -3.73
CA ARG A 111 -10.25 24.28 -2.88
C ARG A 111 -9.71 22.92 -3.34
N ALA A 112 -10.58 21.95 -3.57
CA ALA A 112 -10.17 20.62 -4.04
C ALA A 112 -9.49 20.68 -5.42
N GLN A 113 -9.98 21.53 -6.32
CA GLN A 113 -9.35 21.75 -7.63
C GLN A 113 -7.94 22.36 -7.50
N ILE A 114 -7.77 23.38 -6.64
CA ILE A 114 -6.45 23.99 -6.39
C ILE A 114 -5.47 22.95 -5.84
N PHE A 115 -5.89 22.14 -4.86
CA PHE A 115 -5.06 21.06 -4.32
C PHE A 115 -4.71 20.02 -5.38
N ALA A 116 -5.65 19.63 -6.24
CA ALA A 116 -5.40 18.67 -7.31
C ALA A 116 -4.39 19.22 -8.33
N ILE A 117 -4.50 20.49 -8.74
CA ILE A 117 -3.54 21.14 -9.63
C ILE A 117 -2.15 21.18 -9.00
N PHE A 118 -2.06 21.60 -7.74
CA PHE A 118 -0.79 21.65 -7.01
C PHE A 118 -0.15 20.26 -6.89
N TYR A 119 -0.96 19.25 -6.57
CA TYR A 119 -0.53 17.86 -6.49
C TYR A 119 0.02 17.35 -7.83
N VAL A 120 -0.68 17.60 -8.94
CA VAL A 120 -0.22 17.21 -10.29
C VAL A 120 1.07 17.95 -10.67
N ALA A 121 1.21 19.22 -10.30
CA ALA A 121 2.43 19.98 -10.53
C ALA A 121 3.63 19.35 -9.79
N ILE A 122 3.48 18.99 -8.51
CA ILE A 122 4.52 18.28 -7.75
C ILE A 122 4.84 16.93 -8.37
N ALA A 123 3.82 16.13 -8.71
CA ALA A 123 4.01 14.83 -9.34
C ALA A 123 4.78 14.94 -10.67
N THR A 124 4.51 16.00 -11.45
CA THR A 124 5.23 16.30 -12.70
C THR A 124 6.69 16.64 -12.44
N LEU A 125 6.99 17.47 -11.43
CA LEU A 125 8.37 17.80 -11.04
C LEU A 125 9.16 16.56 -10.61
N ILE A 126 8.51 15.64 -9.90
CA ILE A 126 9.11 14.36 -9.50
C ILE A 126 9.35 13.47 -10.73
N TYR A 127 8.36 13.34 -11.61
CA TYR A 127 8.49 12.53 -12.84
C TYR A 127 9.66 12.99 -13.71
N LEU A 128 9.83 14.32 -13.85
CA LEU A 128 10.94 14.95 -14.56
C LEU A 128 12.28 14.87 -13.81
N LYS A 129 12.32 14.27 -12.62
CA LYS A 129 13.50 14.17 -11.73
C LYS A 129 14.12 15.54 -11.35
N ILE A 130 13.31 16.60 -11.41
CA ILE A 130 13.70 17.95 -10.97
C ILE A 130 13.51 18.09 -9.45
N PHE A 131 12.58 17.33 -8.89
CA PHE A 131 12.29 17.37 -7.45
C PHE A 131 13.45 16.80 -6.61
N PRO A 132 13.90 17.49 -5.53
CA PRO A 132 15.04 17.03 -4.75
C PRO A 132 14.79 15.70 -4.03
N ILE A 133 15.61 14.68 -4.34
CA ILE A 133 15.52 13.37 -3.68
C ILE A 133 15.70 13.46 -2.16
N MET A 134 16.48 14.42 -1.65
CA MET A 134 16.67 14.64 -0.21
C MET A 134 15.35 14.89 0.52
N ILE A 135 14.39 15.59 -0.12
CA ILE A 135 13.06 15.81 0.46
C ILE A 135 12.32 14.47 0.52
N LEU A 136 12.36 13.66 -0.54
CA LEU A 136 11.72 12.34 -0.54
C LEU A 136 12.32 11.42 0.53
N THR A 137 13.65 11.37 0.65
CA THR A 137 14.36 10.61 1.69
C THR A 137 13.94 11.05 3.09
N PHE A 138 13.75 12.35 3.32
CA PHE A 138 13.22 12.87 4.58
C PHE A 138 11.76 12.48 4.83
N LEU A 139 10.93 12.37 3.78
CA LEU A 139 9.50 12.06 3.90
C LEU A 139 9.20 10.57 4.07
N VAL A 140 10.03 9.67 3.54
CA VAL A 140 9.79 8.21 3.63
C VAL A 140 9.61 7.71 5.06
N PRO A 141 10.42 8.10 6.07
CA PRO A 141 10.23 7.67 7.45
C PRO A 141 8.86 8.06 8.04
N PHE A 142 8.23 9.13 7.54
CA PHE A 142 6.88 9.54 7.99
C PHE A 142 5.76 8.68 7.39
N CYS A 143 6.01 7.94 6.31
CA CYS A 143 5.02 7.02 5.75
C CYS A 143 4.76 5.84 6.70
N THR A 144 5.75 5.46 7.52
CA THR A 144 5.60 4.40 8.52
C THR A 144 4.62 4.73 9.64
N PRO A 145 4.74 5.84 10.38
CA PRO A 145 3.75 6.19 11.40
C PRO A 145 2.36 6.38 10.80
N ILE A 146 2.24 6.87 9.56
CA ILE A 146 0.97 6.95 8.85
C ILE A 146 0.37 5.55 8.67
N GLY A 147 1.12 4.61 8.07
CA GLY A 147 0.67 3.24 7.86
C GLY A 147 0.52 2.41 9.15
N ALA A 148 1.22 2.79 10.21
CA ALA A 148 1.21 2.14 11.51
C ALA A 148 0.01 2.58 12.37
N THR A 149 -0.43 3.83 12.25
CA THR A 149 -1.49 4.40 13.09
C THR A 149 -2.76 3.56 13.03
N SER A 150 -3.20 3.13 11.84
CA SER A 150 -4.38 2.27 11.70
C SER A 150 -4.22 0.93 12.42
N LYS A 151 -3.03 0.32 12.35
CA LYS A 151 -2.71 -0.96 13.00
C LYS A 151 -2.65 -0.81 14.52
N VAL A 152 -2.01 0.25 15.00
CA VAL A 152 -1.89 0.56 16.43
C VAL A 152 -3.28 0.84 17.03
N LEU A 153 -4.07 1.69 16.39
CA LEU A 153 -5.44 1.99 16.85
C LEU A 153 -6.30 0.72 16.89
N GLN A 154 -6.19 -0.14 15.87
CA GLN A 154 -6.90 -1.41 15.85
C GLN A 154 -6.45 -2.35 16.97
N LEU A 155 -5.14 -2.46 17.21
CA LEU A 155 -4.58 -3.27 18.29
C LEU A 155 -5.08 -2.79 19.65
N VAL A 156 -5.00 -1.47 19.90
CA VAL A 156 -5.46 -0.86 21.15
C VAL A 156 -6.96 -1.10 21.34
N ALA A 157 -7.77 -0.95 20.29
CA ALA A 157 -9.21 -1.21 20.35
C ALA A 157 -9.52 -2.65 20.77
N ILE A 158 -8.84 -3.65 20.19
CA ILE A 158 -9.01 -5.06 20.56
C ILE A 158 -8.53 -5.31 22.00
N LEU A 159 -7.36 -4.79 22.38
CA LEU A 159 -6.79 -5.03 23.70
C LEU A 159 -7.62 -4.40 24.84
N ARG A 160 -8.24 -3.23 24.59
CA ARG A 160 -9.12 -2.56 25.55
C ARG A 160 -10.50 -3.20 25.64
N SER A 161 -11.12 -3.50 24.49
CA SER A 161 -12.46 -4.09 24.47
C SER A 161 -12.47 -5.59 24.79
N LYS A 162 -11.32 -6.26 24.63
CA LYS A 162 -11.20 -7.73 24.67
C LYS A 162 -12.15 -8.40 23.68
N ASP A 163 -12.48 -7.73 22.59
CA ASP A 163 -13.35 -8.21 21.52
C ASP A 163 -12.70 -7.95 20.16
N ALA A 164 -12.63 -9.00 19.35
CA ALA A 164 -12.11 -8.98 17.99
C ALA A 164 -13.19 -9.20 16.92
N SER A 165 -14.47 -9.06 17.29
CA SER A 165 -15.62 -9.24 16.38
C SER A 165 -15.62 -8.27 15.19
N SER A 166 -15.07 -7.07 15.36
CA SER A 166 -15.00 -6.01 14.34
C SER A 166 -13.89 -6.20 13.30
N VAL A 167 -12.99 -7.17 13.49
CA VAL A 167 -11.87 -7.40 12.58
C VAL A 167 -11.88 -8.78 11.94
N SER A 168 -11.47 -8.82 10.68
CA SER A 168 -11.24 -10.08 9.98
C SER A 168 -9.81 -10.58 10.21
N ARG A 169 -9.68 -11.79 10.79
CA ARG A 169 -8.39 -12.47 10.97
C ARG A 169 -7.67 -12.69 9.64
N THR A 170 -8.40 -13.00 8.57
CA THR A 170 -7.80 -13.25 7.25
C THR A 170 -7.21 -11.97 6.68
N THR A 171 -7.86 -10.83 6.86
CA THR A 171 -7.34 -9.52 6.44
C THR A 171 -6.03 -9.19 7.14
N TRP A 172 -5.96 -9.38 8.46
CA TRP A 172 -4.75 -9.10 9.24
C TRP A 172 -3.63 -10.11 8.99
N ALA A 173 -3.94 -11.39 8.75
CA ALA A 173 -2.98 -12.39 8.31
C ALA A 173 -2.40 -12.03 6.93
N LEU A 174 -3.26 -11.66 5.97
CA LEU A 174 -2.84 -11.26 4.63
C LEU A 174 -2.00 -9.98 4.67
N SER A 175 -2.35 -9.02 5.54
CA SER A 175 -1.53 -7.83 5.78
C SER A 175 -0.14 -8.21 6.30
N ALA A 176 -0.04 -9.08 7.30
CA ALA A 176 1.25 -9.54 7.82
C ALA A 176 2.08 -10.27 6.75
N PHE A 177 1.45 -11.18 6.00
CA PHE A 177 2.07 -11.91 4.90
C PHE A 177 2.60 -10.96 3.81
N THR A 178 1.80 -10.00 3.36
CA THR A 178 2.19 -9.05 2.31
C THR A 178 3.36 -8.17 2.75
N ASN A 179 3.36 -7.68 3.99
CA ASN A 179 4.49 -6.90 4.51
C ASN A 179 5.75 -7.77 4.66
N MET A 180 5.61 -9.03 5.08
CA MET A 180 6.72 -9.99 5.14
C MET A 180 7.32 -10.25 3.76
N THR A 181 6.46 -10.45 2.76
CA THR A 181 6.88 -10.55 1.36
C THR A 181 7.70 -9.34 0.94
N ARG A 182 7.28 -8.13 1.31
CA ARG A 182 8.03 -6.91 0.98
C ARG A 182 9.36 -6.78 1.70
N ILE A 183 9.50 -7.30 2.91
CA ILE A 183 10.82 -7.40 3.57
C ILE A 183 11.77 -8.19 2.68
N TYR A 184 11.34 -9.36 2.19
CA TYR A 184 12.16 -10.21 1.33
C TYR A 184 12.49 -9.53 0.00
N THR A 185 11.49 -8.98 -0.71
CA THR A 185 11.72 -8.38 -2.03
C THR A 185 12.60 -7.14 -1.94
N VAL A 186 12.39 -6.25 -0.96
CA VAL A 186 13.23 -5.07 -0.75
C VAL A 186 14.66 -5.47 -0.39
N TYR A 187 14.82 -6.47 0.47
CA TYR A 187 16.14 -6.99 0.82
C TYR A 187 16.88 -7.52 -0.41
N VAL A 188 16.22 -8.29 -1.28
CA VAL A 188 16.84 -8.87 -2.48
C VAL A 188 17.08 -7.84 -3.58
N GLN A 189 16.12 -6.94 -3.84
CA GLN A 189 16.12 -6.08 -5.03
C GLN A 189 16.84 -4.75 -4.83
N SER A 190 16.70 -4.09 -3.67
CA SER A 190 17.24 -2.73 -3.46
C SER A 190 18.20 -2.60 -2.28
N HIS A 191 18.14 -3.51 -1.29
CA HIS A 191 18.91 -3.41 -0.04
C HIS A 191 18.71 -2.08 0.70
N ASP A 192 17.58 -1.39 0.46
CA ASP A 192 17.28 -0.11 1.10
C ASP A 192 16.77 -0.32 2.53
N TRP A 193 17.62 0.00 3.51
CA TRP A 193 17.32 -0.13 4.93
C TRP A 193 16.15 0.75 5.40
N MET A 194 15.92 1.90 4.75
CA MET A 194 14.82 2.78 5.09
C MET A 194 13.49 2.13 4.69
N LEU A 195 13.39 1.62 3.45
CA LEU A 195 12.21 0.86 3.02
C LEU A 195 12.04 -0.42 3.85
N LEU A 196 13.12 -1.13 4.15
CA LEU A 196 13.09 -2.35 4.94
C LEU A 196 12.53 -2.11 6.34
N SER A 197 12.96 -1.02 7.00
CA SER A 197 12.47 -0.64 8.33
C SER A 197 10.95 -0.40 8.35
N ASN A 198 10.41 0.21 7.30
CA ASN A 198 8.98 0.48 7.16
C ASN A 198 8.16 -0.82 7.12
N PHE A 199 8.64 -1.81 6.35
CA PHE A 199 7.99 -3.11 6.23
C PHE A 199 8.19 -3.99 7.47
N LEU A 200 9.33 -3.89 8.17
CA LEU A 200 9.56 -4.56 9.45
C LEU A 200 8.54 -4.10 10.51
N ILE A 201 8.39 -2.79 10.68
CA ILE A 201 7.43 -2.20 11.62
C ILE A 201 6.00 -2.59 11.23
N SER A 202 5.65 -2.49 9.95
CA SER A 202 4.31 -2.84 9.45
C SER A 202 3.99 -4.33 9.61
N THR A 203 4.97 -5.21 9.44
CA THR A 203 4.83 -6.66 9.67
C THR A 203 4.60 -6.93 11.14
N PHE A 204 5.43 -6.37 12.02
CA PHE A 204 5.29 -6.55 13.47
C PHE A 204 3.91 -6.12 13.98
N LEU A 205 3.45 -4.93 13.57
CA LEU A 205 2.14 -4.42 13.97
C LEU A 205 0.99 -5.25 13.39
N SER A 206 1.06 -5.65 12.11
CA SER A 206 0.02 -6.49 11.49
C SER A 206 -0.08 -7.85 12.17
N SER A 207 1.06 -8.47 12.48
CA SER A 207 1.13 -9.74 13.20
C SER A 207 0.59 -9.61 14.62
N SER A 208 0.86 -8.48 15.29
CA SER A 208 0.33 -8.21 16.63
C SER A 208 -1.20 -8.09 16.63
N VAL A 209 -1.78 -7.39 15.64
CA VAL A 209 -3.24 -7.31 15.47
C VAL A 209 -3.82 -8.67 15.14
N PHE A 210 -3.18 -9.44 14.25
CA PHE A 210 -3.61 -10.80 13.93
C PHE A 210 -3.62 -11.71 15.16
N ALA A 211 -2.55 -11.71 15.95
CA ALA A 211 -2.45 -12.49 17.18
C ALA A 211 -3.54 -12.09 18.18
N ALA A 212 -3.74 -10.78 18.42
CA ALA A 212 -4.81 -10.29 19.27
C ALA A 212 -6.20 -10.72 18.75
N ALA A 213 -6.42 -10.66 17.44
CA ALA A 213 -7.66 -11.10 16.82
C ALA A 213 -7.89 -12.61 16.95
N CYS A 214 -6.84 -13.43 17.00
CA CYS A 214 -6.95 -14.86 17.25
C CYS A 214 -7.29 -15.17 18.72
N VAL A 215 -6.68 -14.44 19.66
CA VAL A 215 -6.88 -14.65 21.11
C VAL A 215 -8.26 -14.17 21.56
N TYR A 216 -8.70 -12.98 21.13
CA TYR A 216 -9.92 -12.32 21.63
C TYR A 216 -11.17 -12.56 20.78
N LYS A 217 -11.13 -13.50 19.83
CA LYS A 217 -12.33 -13.87 19.07
C LYS A 217 -13.21 -14.80 19.89
N LYS A 218 -14.33 -14.26 20.38
CA LYS A 218 -15.35 -15.06 21.08
C LYS A 218 -15.87 -16.16 20.13
N LYS A 219 -15.91 -17.40 20.61
CA LYS A 219 -16.57 -18.51 19.90
C LYS A 219 -18.05 -18.17 19.77
N VAL A 220 -18.55 -18.00 18.56
CA VAL A 220 -19.99 -17.91 18.31
C VAL A 220 -20.59 -19.25 18.72
N LYS A 221 -21.35 -19.29 19.83
CA LYS A 221 -22.26 -20.41 20.10
C LYS A 221 -23.28 -20.40 18.97
N LYS A 222 -23.21 -21.38 18.06
CA LYS A 222 -24.33 -21.65 17.16
C LYS A 222 -25.49 -22.10 18.04
N ALA A 223 -26.56 -21.30 18.06
CA ALA A 223 -27.85 -21.70 18.61
C ALA A 223 -28.51 -22.71 17.68
#